data_AF-A0A9X3DFA3-F1
#
_entry.id   AF-A0A9X3DFA3-F1
#
_cell.length_a   1.000
_cell.length_b   1.000
_cell.length_c   1.000
_cell.angle_alpha   90.00
_cell.angle_beta   90.00
_cell.angle_gamma   90.00
#
_symmetry.space_group_name_H-M   'P 1'
#
loop_
_entity.id
_entity.type
_entity.pdbx_description
1 polymer ?
#
loop_
_entity_poly.entity_id
_entity_poly.type
_entity_poly.pdbx_seq_one_letter_code
_entity_poly.pdbx_strand_id
1 'polypeptide(L)'
;MQNGRIKVAKAQNNASTLPEIGKIKTGIKAVSAGGKEYPKAIDYFRPTGNFANQFTALYGEKPNSLQVTFISNDIKEVCNEQFESWDKGKRYGWGDGETFTVFNVATGKYENEIPATDKRVKGLKWDRTLTLRFVLLKMTGVLGYWSWSTKAKEVSIPSITKSFDLVMEKSGSIIGFPFNFTIEMKKSYTPGEAKTYPVVSLIPSFTEENMEAVRNYIEAGGSMNRLTTKMIESGAINEPKVLEIGEGK
;
A
#
# COMPACT_ATOMS: atom_id res chain seq x y z
N MET A 1 10.97 37.57 30.84
CA MET A 1 9.86 36.61 30.64
C MET A 1 9.37 36.73 29.20
N GLN A 2 9.72 35.78 28.33
CA GLN A 2 9.08 35.57 27.03
C GLN A 2 9.18 34.07 26.70
N ASN A 3 8.07 33.35 26.88
CA ASN A 3 7.94 31.95 26.48
C ASN A 3 7.71 31.89 24.97
N GLY A 4 8.80 31.82 24.21
CA GLY A 4 8.77 31.64 22.75
C GLY A 4 8.86 30.17 22.36
N ARG A 5 7.77 29.41 22.46
CA ARG A 5 7.55 28.23 21.59
C ARG A 5 6.08 28.15 21.15
N ILE A 6 5.95 27.91 19.86
CA ILE A 6 4.76 27.90 19.02
C ILE A 6 3.62 27.10 19.68
N LYS A 7 2.39 27.67 19.67
CA LYS A 7 1.17 26.93 20.00
C LYS A 7 1.03 25.79 18.99
N VAL A 8 1.37 24.58 19.41
CA VAL A 8 1.10 23.37 18.65
C VAL A 8 -0.42 23.29 18.48
N ALA A 9 -0.90 23.51 17.25
CA ALA A 9 -2.29 23.24 16.91
C ALA A 9 -2.57 21.78 17.29
N LYS A 10 -3.64 21.56 18.06
CA LYS A 10 -4.09 20.24 18.51
C LYS A 10 -3.90 19.22 17.38
N ALA A 11 -2.97 18.29 17.59
CA ALA A 11 -2.75 17.17 16.69
C ALA A 11 -4.07 16.40 16.56
N GLN A 12 -4.74 16.57 15.43
CA GLN A 12 -5.83 15.68 15.03
C GLN A 12 -5.18 14.35 14.67
N ASN A 13 -5.38 13.36 15.54
CA ASN A 13 -5.35 11.92 15.30
C ASN A 13 -4.07 11.35 14.66
N ASN A 14 -3.28 10.69 15.52
CA ASN A 14 -2.15 9.82 15.21
C ASN A 14 -2.50 8.75 14.15
N ALA A 15 -1.73 8.67 13.04
CA ALA A 15 -1.45 7.43 12.29
C ALA A 15 -0.54 7.70 11.06
N SER A 16 0.67 8.21 11.29
CA SER A 16 1.90 7.73 10.63
C SER A 16 3.12 8.39 11.28
N THR A 17 4.08 7.58 11.74
CA THR A 17 5.33 8.09 12.35
C THR A 17 6.31 8.65 11.31
N LEU A 18 6.07 8.41 10.02
CA LEU A 18 6.93 8.85 8.92
C LEU A 18 6.15 9.68 7.89
N PRO A 19 6.79 10.64 7.19
CA PRO A 19 6.13 11.38 6.11
C PRO A 19 6.00 10.52 4.84
N GLU A 20 4.98 10.84 4.02
CA GLU A 20 4.86 10.26 2.67
C GLU A 20 5.92 10.88 1.75
N ILE A 21 6.80 10.04 1.19
CA ILE A 21 7.91 10.48 0.32
C ILE A 21 7.64 10.25 -1.17
N GLY A 22 6.66 9.40 -1.48
CA GLY A 22 6.29 9.12 -2.85
C GLY A 22 5.11 8.16 -2.97
N LYS A 23 4.56 8.09 -4.19
CA LYS A 23 3.50 7.16 -4.54
C LYS A 23 3.99 6.19 -5.59
N ILE A 24 3.74 4.91 -5.37
CA ILE A 24 3.87 3.88 -6.38
C ILE A 24 2.55 3.78 -7.14
N LYS A 25 2.63 3.81 -8.48
CA LYS A 25 1.49 3.76 -9.39
C LYS A 25 1.61 2.54 -10.30
N THR A 26 0.45 1.96 -10.63
CA THR A 26 0.31 0.80 -11.52
C THR A 26 -0.55 1.13 -12.75
N GLY A 27 -0.63 2.42 -13.08
CA GLY A 27 -1.36 2.91 -14.24
C GLY A 27 -0.78 4.22 -14.78
N ILE A 28 -0.90 4.41 -16.10
CA ILE A 28 -0.49 5.59 -16.86
C ILE A 28 -1.72 6.27 -17.48
N LYS A 29 -1.58 7.54 -17.86
CA LYS A 29 -2.50 8.17 -18.79
C LYS A 29 -2.03 7.84 -20.20
N ALA A 30 -2.90 7.24 -21.00
CA ALA A 30 -2.68 7.01 -22.42
C ALA A 30 -3.58 7.95 -23.23
N VAL A 31 -3.18 8.23 -24.47
CA VAL A 31 -3.95 9.09 -25.40
C VAL A 31 -4.49 8.20 -26.50
N SER A 32 -5.80 8.27 -26.77
CA SER A 32 -6.41 7.54 -27.88
C SER A 32 -6.01 8.15 -29.23
N ALA A 33 -6.24 7.42 -30.33
CA ALA A 33 -6.00 7.95 -31.68
C ALA A 33 -6.76 9.27 -31.95
N GLY A 34 -7.89 9.50 -31.27
CA GLY A 34 -8.66 10.75 -31.32
C GLY A 34 -8.26 11.80 -30.28
N GLY A 35 -7.09 11.69 -29.65
CA GLY A 35 -6.56 12.70 -28.72
C GLY A 35 -7.17 12.67 -27.30
N LYS A 36 -8.08 11.74 -27.00
CA LYS A 36 -8.72 11.65 -25.67
C LYS A 36 -7.84 10.89 -24.68
N GLU A 37 -7.52 11.50 -23.54
CA GLU A 37 -6.82 10.83 -22.44
C GLU A 37 -7.70 9.75 -21.78
N TYR A 38 -7.11 8.61 -21.46
CA TYR A 38 -7.74 7.54 -20.70
C TYR A 38 -6.74 6.84 -19.78
N PRO A 39 -7.17 6.30 -18.63
CA PRO A 39 -6.31 5.53 -17.76
C PRO A 39 -5.99 4.16 -18.41
N LYS A 40 -4.72 3.78 -18.40
CA LYS A 40 -4.23 2.49 -18.88
C LYS A 40 -3.42 1.81 -17.77
N ALA A 41 -3.74 0.57 -17.47
CA ALA A 41 -2.95 -0.24 -16.56
C ALA A 41 -1.57 -0.58 -17.13
N ILE A 42 -0.58 -0.73 -16.26
CA ILE A 42 0.76 -1.18 -16.59
C ILE A 42 1.15 -2.37 -15.71
N ASP A 43 2.13 -3.14 -16.16
CA ASP A 43 2.67 -4.36 -15.53
C ASP A 43 3.95 -4.11 -14.71
N TYR A 44 4.21 -2.86 -14.35
CA TYR A 44 5.35 -2.45 -13.56
C TYR A 44 4.96 -1.33 -12.58
N PHE A 45 5.80 -1.14 -11.57
CA PHE A 45 5.67 -0.09 -10.59
C PHE A 45 6.31 1.20 -11.11
N ARG A 46 5.49 2.26 -11.20
CA ARG A 46 5.94 3.60 -11.57
C ARG A 46 5.99 4.50 -10.33
N PRO A 47 7.16 5.02 -9.95
CA PRO A 47 7.27 5.95 -8.83
C PRO A 47 6.77 7.35 -9.22
N THR A 48 6.32 8.11 -8.23
CA THR A 48 6.00 9.53 -8.32
C THR A 48 6.34 10.21 -6.99
N GLY A 49 6.60 11.52 -7.02
CA GLY A 49 6.98 12.28 -5.82
C GLY A 49 8.48 12.63 -5.81
N ASN A 50 8.93 13.22 -4.70
CA ASN A 50 10.25 13.85 -4.59
C ASN A 50 11.41 12.85 -4.76
N PHE A 51 11.15 11.58 -4.45
CA PHE A 51 12.15 10.51 -4.47
C PHE A 51 12.05 9.58 -5.69
N ALA A 52 11.26 9.97 -6.71
CA ALA A 52 11.06 9.14 -7.89
C ALA A 52 12.36 8.87 -8.67
N ASN A 53 13.25 9.86 -8.80
CA ASN A 53 14.53 9.67 -9.50
C ASN A 53 15.43 8.66 -8.78
N GLN A 54 15.49 8.71 -7.45
CA GLN A 54 16.28 7.76 -6.66
C GLN A 54 15.66 6.35 -6.72
N PHE A 55 14.34 6.25 -6.75
CA PHE A 55 13.67 4.98 -7.01
C PHE A 55 14.09 4.40 -8.37
N THR A 56 13.98 5.18 -9.45
CA THR A 56 14.33 4.72 -10.80
C THR A 56 15.81 4.33 -10.90
N ALA A 57 16.70 5.05 -10.23
CA ALA A 57 18.12 4.69 -10.16
C ALA A 57 18.38 3.34 -9.47
N LEU A 58 17.60 2.99 -8.43
CA LEU A 58 17.77 1.75 -7.66
C LEU A 58 17.07 0.54 -8.28
N TYR A 59 15.91 0.74 -8.89
CA TYR A 59 15.02 -0.33 -9.36
C TYR A 59 14.88 -0.42 -10.87
N GLY A 60 15.45 0.55 -11.61
CA GLY A 60 15.29 0.67 -13.06
C GLY A 60 13.97 1.29 -13.48
N GLU A 61 13.72 1.29 -14.79
CA GLU A 61 12.58 1.99 -15.41
C GLU A 61 11.23 1.27 -15.22
N LYS A 62 11.25 -0.08 -15.17
CA LYS A 62 10.04 -0.91 -15.15
C LYS A 62 10.14 -2.08 -14.15
N PRO A 63 10.39 -1.82 -12.86
CA PRO A 63 10.41 -2.89 -11.86
C PRO A 63 9.01 -3.48 -11.68
N ASN A 64 8.92 -4.81 -11.68
CA ASN A 64 7.67 -5.54 -11.41
C ASN A 64 7.66 -6.24 -10.04
N SER A 65 8.74 -6.09 -9.25
CA SER A 65 8.88 -6.64 -7.92
C SER A 65 9.65 -5.67 -7.02
N LEU A 66 9.14 -5.44 -5.81
CA LEU A 66 9.73 -4.58 -4.81
C LEU A 66 9.81 -5.33 -3.48
N GLN A 67 10.98 -5.29 -2.83
CA GLN A 67 11.10 -5.72 -1.44
C GLN A 67 10.66 -4.59 -0.51
N VAL A 68 9.59 -4.84 0.24
CA VAL A 68 8.93 -3.86 1.09
C VAL A 68 8.83 -4.36 2.53
N THR A 69 8.70 -3.42 3.46
CA THR A 69 8.37 -3.72 4.84
C THR A 69 7.41 -2.69 5.42
N PHE A 70 6.78 -3.03 6.55
CA PHE A 70 5.82 -2.18 7.24
C PHE A 70 6.41 -1.65 8.54
N ILE A 71 5.94 -0.48 8.95
CA ILE A 71 6.45 0.26 10.11
C ILE A 71 5.50 0.25 11.32
N SER A 72 4.31 -0.33 11.15
CA SER A 72 3.28 -0.40 12.17
C SER A 72 2.55 -1.74 12.06
N ASN A 73 2.08 -2.25 13.20
CA ASN A 73 1.21 -3.42 13.28
C ASN A 73 -0.26 -3.05 13.09
N ASP A 74 -0.61 -1.77 13.09
CA ASP A 74 -1.97 -1.32 12.84
C ASP A 74 -2.31 -1.44 11.36
N ILE A 75 -3.17 -2.39 11.02
CA ILE A 75 -3.65 -2.61 9.66
C ILE A 75 -4.32 -1.37 9.07
N LYS A 76 -5.00 -0.55 9.89
CA LYS A 76 -5.63 0.70 9.43
C LYS A 76 -4.60 1.76 9.06
N GLU A 77 -3.36 1.64 9.53
CA GLU A 77 -2.26 2.53 9.18
C GLU A 77 -1.56 2.07 7.89
N VAL A 78 -1.19 0.79 7.82
CA VAL A 78 -0.30 0.28 6.76
C VAL A 78 -1.01 -0.45 5.62
N CYS A 79 -2.24 -0.90 5.83
CA CYS A 79 -3.08 -1.60 4.87
C CYS A 79 -4.55 -1.16 5.02
N ASN A 80 -4.77 0.15 4.88
CA ASN A 80 -6.06 0.75 5.12
C ASN A 80 -7.05 0.39 4.00
N GLU A 81 -8.12 -0.28 4.36
CA GLU A 81 -9.25 -0.53 3.49
C GLU A 81 -10.42 0.37 3.86
N GLN A 82 -10.93 1.14 2.90
CA GLN A 82 -12.07 2.01 3.12
C GLN A 82 -12.91 2.18 1.86
N PHE A 83 -14.17 2.55 2.03
CA PHE A 83 -15.00 3.06 0.96
C PHE A 83 -14.64 4.50 0.68
N GLU A 84 -14.46 4.87 -0.59
CA GLU A 84 -14.23 6.26 -0.99
C GLU A 84 -15.20 6.65 -2.10
N SER A 85 -15.72 7.86 -2.02
CA SER A 85 -16.51 8.47 -3.09
C SER A 85 -15.71 9.57 -3.76
N TRP A 86 -15.51 9.44 -5.07
CA TRP A 86 -14.78 10.40 -5.89
C TRP A 86 -15.60 10.78 -7.12
N ASP A 87 -15.65 12.06 -7.44
CA ASP A 87 -16.14 12.55 -8.72
C ASP A 87 -15.18 13.62 -9.26
N LYS A 88 -14.80 13.47 -10.54
CA LYS A 88 -13.88 14.37 -11.27
C LYS A 88 -12.63 14.80 -10.47
N GLY A 89 -12.03 13.86 -9.75
CA GLY A 89 -10.81 14.09 -8.95
C GLY A 89 -11.04 14.78 -7.59
N LYS A 90 -12.29 15.04 -7.20
CA LYS A 90 -12.67 15.55 -5.89
C LYS A 90 -13.23 14.41 -5.04
N ARG A 91 -12.79 14.31 -3.79
CA ARG A 91 -13.33 13.34 -2.83
C ARG A 91 -14.60 13.92 -2.22
N TYR A 92 -15.69 13.16 -2.28
CA TYR A 92 -16.98 13.52 -1.69
C TYR A 92 -17.22 12.81 -0.36
N GLY A 93 -16.45 11.77 -0.06
CA GLY A 93 -16.45 11.15 1.25
C GLY A 93 -15.58 9.91 1.34
N TRP A 94 -15.45 9.39 2.56
CA TRP A 94 -14.86 8.08 2.85
C TRP A 94 -15.53 7.45 4.07
N GLY A 95 -15.42 6.14 4.26
CA GLY A 95 -16.01 5.44 5.41
C GLY A 95 -15.62 3.98 5.49
N ASP A 96 -16.00 3.33 6.59
CA ASP A 96 -15.70 1.92 6.89
C ASP A 96 -16.83 0.96 6.51
N GLY A 97 -17.97 1.49 6.05
CA GLY A 97 -19.17 0.71 5.72
C GLY A 97 -20.29 0.87 6.76
N GLU A 98 -19.96 1.30 7.97
CA GLU A 98 -20.92 1.60 9.04
C GLU A 98 -21.12 3.11 9.18
N THR A 99 -19.99 3.84 9.27
CA THR A 99 -19.96 5.28 9.41
C THR A 99 -19.13 5.93 8.30
N PHE A 100 -19.54 7.14 7.93
CA PHE A 100 -18.99 7.86 6.80
C PHE A 100 -18.67 9.29 7.18
N THR A 101 -17.61 9.80 6.55
CA THR A 101 -17.33 11.22 6.44
C THR A 101 -17.78 11.70 5.07
N VAL A 102 -18.67 12.69 5.01
CA VAL A 102 -19.27 13.18 3.77
C VAL A 102 -19.05 14.68 3.63
N PHE A 103 -18.70 15.12 2.42
CA PHE A 103 -18.57 16.54 2.09
C PHE A 103 -19.96 17.17 1.95
N ASN A 104 -20.26 18.15 2.80
CA ASN A 104 -21.46 18.95 2.69
C ASN A 104 -21.20 20.17 1.80
N VAL A 105 -21.85 20.20 0.63
CA VAL A 105 -21.70 21.26 -0.37
C VAL A 105 -22.20 22.61 0.14
N ALA A 106 -23.25 22.63 0.97
CA ALA A 106 -23.83 23.86 1.50
C ALA A 106 -22.91 24.53 2.53
N THR A 107 -22.23 23.75 3.36
CA THR A 107 -21.31 24.27 4.40
C THR A 107 -19.86 24.33 3.94
N GLY A 108 -19.52 23.67 2.84
CA GLY A 108 -18.15 23.55 2.33
C GLY A 108 -17.23 22.72 3.22
N LYS A 109 -17.77 21.90 4.12
CA LYS A 109 -17.02 21.15 5.13
C LYS A 109 -17.33 19.66 5.10
N TYR A 110 -16.41 18.86 5.60
CA TYR A 110 -16.66 17.46 5.87
C TYR A 110 -17.38 17.28 7.20
N GLU A 111 -18.39 16.43 7.20
CA GLU A 111 -19.14 16.01 8.38
C GLU A 111 -18.84 14.54 8.63
N ASN A 112 -18.46 14.19 9.86
CA ASN A 112 -18.04 12.86 10.26
C ASN A 112 -19.21 12.08 10.90
N GLU A 113 -19.00 10.78 11.12
CA GLU A 113 -19.91 9.90 11.87
C GLU A 113 -21.32 9.82 11.26
N ILE A 114 -21.45 10.01 9.95
CA ILE A 114 -22.73 9.92 9.24
C ILE A 114 -23.04 8.43 9.02
N PRO A 115 -24.19 7.91 9.49
CA PRO A 115 -24.51 6.50 9.36
C PRO A 115 -24.76 6.11 7.90
N ALA A 116 -24.45 4.85 7.56
CA ALA A 116 -24.67 4.28 6.22
C ALA A 116 -26.12 4.43 5.68
N THR A 117 -27.09 4.57 6.59
CA THR A 117 -28.51 4.71 6.25
C THR A 117 -28.90 6.13 5.78
N ASP A 118 -28.06 7.14 6.02
CA ASP A 118 -28.30 8.54 5.67
C ASP A 118 -28.42 8.72 4.15
N LYS A 119 -29.36 9.57 3.72
CA LYS A 119 -29.62 9.86 2.30
C LYS A 119 -28.40 10.42 1.58
N ARG A 120 -27.55 11.18 2.27
CA ARG A 120 -26.31 11.76 1.72
C ARG A 120 -25.29 10.68 1.41
N VAL A 121 -25.19 9.66 2.24
CA VAL A 121 -24.32 8.50 1.98
C VAL A 121 -24.89 7.67 0.83
N LYS A 122 -26.18 7.33 0.86
CA LYS A 122 -26.85 6.54 -0.19
C LYS A 122 -26.86 7.21 -1.57
N GLY A 123 -26.82 8.54 -1.61
CA GLY A 123 -26.79 9.31 -2.86
C GLY A 123 -25.42 9.32 -3.56
N LEU A 124 -24.36 8.82 -2.92
CA LEU A 124 -23.01 8.80 -3.47
C LEU A 124 -22.64 7.40 -4.00
N LYS A 125 -21.80 7.39 -5.03
CA LYS A 125 -21.14 6.16 -5.50
C LYS A 125 -19.91 5.90 -4.66
N TRP A 126 -19.82 4.70 -4.08
CA TRP A 126 -18.72 4.28 -3.21
C TRP A 126 -17.88 3.18 -3.85
N ASP A 127 -16.57 3.41 -3.93
CA ASP A 127 -15.60 2.42 -4.36
C ASP A 127 -14.74 1.98 -3.17
N ARG A 128 -14.71 0.66 -2.90
CA ARG A 128 -13.76 0.04 -1.97
C ARG A 128 -12.34 0.27 -2.48
N THR A 129 -11.50 0.86 -1.65
CA THR A 129 -10.13 1.25 -1.95
C THR A 129 -9.22 0.73 -0.86
N LEU A 130 -8.15 0.03 -1.26
CA LEU A 130 -7.06 -0.35 -0.36
C LEU A 130 -5.90 0.62 -0.56
N THR A 131 -5.34 1.12 0.53
CA THR A 131 -4.10 1.91 0.54
C THR A 131 -3.05 1.21 1.38
N LEU A 132 -1.95 0.82 0.74
CA LEU A 132 -0.76 0.34 1.41
C LEU A 132 0.20 1.48 1.68
N ARG A 133 0.81 1.46 2.88
CA ARG A 133 1.91 2.35 3.26
C ARG A 133 3.08 1.49 3.73
N PHE A 134 4.19 1.56 3.00
CA PHE A 134 5.33 0.69 3.21
C PHE A 134 6.65 1.42 2.99
N VAL A 135 7.74 0.82 3.45
CA VAL A 135 9.10 1.28 3.21
C VAL A 135 9.77 0.33 2.22
N LEU A 136 10.61 0.88 1.34
CA LEU A 136 11.40 0.12 0.37
C LEU A 136 12.73 -0.28 0.99
N LEU A 137 13.01 -1.59 1.09
CA LEU A 137 14.21 -2.08 1.79
C LEU A 137 15.53 -1.68 1.12
N LYS A 138 15.55 -1.59 -0.22
CA LYS A 138 16.77 -1.17 -0.95
C LYS A 138 17.01 0.35 -0.90
N MET A 139 16.03 1.13 -0.46
CA MET A 139 16.11 2.58 -0.43
C MET A 139 16.53 3.08 0.95
N THR A 140 17.80 2.86 1.29
CA THR A 140 18.35 3.26 2.59
C THR A 140 18.63 4.76 2.67
N GLY A 141 18.67 5.28 3.90
CA GLY A 141 18.97 6.70 4.17
C GLY A 141 17.80 7.66 3.93
N VAL A 142 16.64 7.17 3.46
CA VAL A 142 15.43 7.99 3.29
C VAL A 142 14.42 7.62 4.37
N LEU A 143 14.11 8.59 5.24
CA LEU A 143 13.10 8.43 6.28
C LEU A 143 11.72 8.85 5.75
N GLY A 144 10.92 7.87 5.33
CA GLY A 144 9.58 8.09 4.81
C GLY A 144 8.92 6.82 4.31
N TYR A 145 7.60 6.86 4.15
CA TYR A 145 6.86 5.76 3.53
C TYR A 145 6.46 6.07 2.08
N TRP A 146 6.39 5.01 1.29
CA TRP A 146 5.75 5.00 -0.01
C TRP A 146 4.30 4.57 0.13
N SER A 147 3.40 5.19 -0.64
CA SER A 147 2.01 4.76 -0.70
C SER A 147 1.66 4.12 -2.04
N TRP A 148 0.81 3.10 -1.99
CA TRP A 148 0.18 2.53 -3.16
C TRP A 148 -1.31 2.34 -2.88
N SER A 149 -2.17 2.62 -3.85
CA SER A 149 -3.60 2.40 -3.68
C SER A 149 -4.24 1.73 -4.89
N THR A 150 -5.26 0.92 -4.61
CA THR A 150 -6.01 0.18 -5.63
C THR A 150 -7.50 0.13 -5.32
N LYS A 151 -8.30 0.05 -6.39
CA LYS A 151 -9.73 -0.26 -6.35
C LYS A 151 -10.02 -1.71 -6.79
N ALA A 152 -8.99 -2.54 -6.98
CA ALA A 152 -9.11 -3.91 -7.49
C ALA A 152 -9.60 -4.89 -6.41
N LYS A 153 -10.93 -4.89 -6.18
CA LYS A 153 -11.59 -5.55 -5.06
C LYS A 153 -11.41 -7.08 -5.00
N GLU A 154 -11.33 -7.74 -6.15
CA GLU A 154 -11.52 -9.20 -6.22
C GLU A 154 -10.24 -10.03 -6.09
N VAL A 155 -9.06 -9.46 -6.36
CA VAL A 155 -7.82 -10.26 -6.48
C VAL A 155 -6.69 -9.73 -5.60
N SER A 156 -6.36 -8.44 -5.72
CA SER A 156 -5.26 -7.85 -4.95
C SER A 156 -5.58 -7.69 -3.48
N ILE A 157 -6.77 -7.18 -3.14
CA ILE A 157 -7.11 -6.92 -1.74
C ILE A 157 -7.10 -8.22 -0.91
N PRO A 158 -7.77 -9.31 -1.32
CA PRO A 158 -7.73 -10.56 -0.54
C PRO A 158 -6.34 -11.20 -0.45
N SER A 159 -5.54 -11.10 -1.52
CA SER A 159 -4.15 -11.61 -1.50
C SER A 159 -3.32 -10.87 -0.47
N ILE A 160 -3.47 -9.54 -0.38
CA ILE A 160 -2.70 -8.72 0.54
C ILE A 160 -3.14 -9.00 1.98
N THR A 161 -4.44 -8.94 2.28
CA THR A 161 -4.93 -9.14 3.66
C THR A 161 -4.56 -10.51 4.21
N LYS A 162 -4.71 -11.59 3.42
CA LYS A 162 -4.31 -12.95 3.82
C LYS A 162 -2.82 -13.04 4.19
N SER A 163 -1.96 -12.35 3.44
CA SER A 163 -0.52 -12.35 3.71
C SER A 163 -0.15 -11.57 4.97
N PHE A 164 -0.88 -10.50 5.27
CA PHE A 164 -0.77 -9.78 6.54
C PHE A 164 -1.18 -10.67 7.72
N ASP A 165 -2.37 -11.27 7.64
CA ASP A 165 -2.93 -12.13 8.69
C ASP A 165 -2.01 -13.31 8.99
N LEU A 166 -1.49 -13.96 7.94
CA LEU A 166 -0.55 -15.09 8.06
C LEU A 166 0.73 -14.71 8.82
N VAL A 167 1.32 -13.54 8.51
CA VAL A 167 2.54 -13.10 9.20
C VAL A 167 2.24 -12.70 10.63
N MET A 168 1.14 -11.98 10.86
CA MET A 168 0.72 -11.59 12.21
C MET A 168 0.46 -12.81 13.10
N GLU A 169 -0.24 -13.82 12.59
CA GLU A 169 -0.52 -15.08 13.30
C GLU A 169 0.77 -15.84 13.63
N LYS A 170 1.72 -15.91 12.70
CA LYS A 170 2.94 -16.70 12.87
C LYS A 170 4.06 -16.02 13.66
N SER A 171 4.20 -14.71 13.54
CA SER A 171 5.34 -13.95 14.08
C SER A 171 4.96 -12.96 15.18
N GLY A 172 3.66 -12.73 15.40
CA GLY A 172 3.15 -11.75 16.36
C GLY A 172 3.37 -10.28 15.98
N SER A 173 4.05 -10.00 14.86
CA SER A 173 4.31 -8.64 14.37
C SER A 173 4.71 -8.63 12.90
N ILE A 174 4.15 -7.70 12.13
CA ILE A 174 4.51 -7.47 10.71
C ILE A 174 5.62 -6.41 10.54
N ILE A 175 5.92 -5.65 11.60
CA ILE A 175 6.91 -4.57 11.57
C ILE A 175 8.28 -5.15 11.21
N GLY A 176 8.95 -4.56 10.22
CA GLY A 176 10.28 -5.00 9.79
C GLY A 176 10.30 -6.33 9.02
N PHE A 177 9.17 -7.03 8.93
CA PHE A 177 9.09 -8.28 8.19
C PHE A 177 9.16 -7.99 6.67
N PRO A 178 10.01 -8.68 5.90
CA PRO A 178 10.17 -8.44 4.47
C PRO A 178 9.07 -9.14 3.65
N PHE A 179 8.50 -8.39 2.72
CA PHE A 179 7.55 -8.89 1.73
C PHE A 179 8.02 -8.58 0.32
N ASN A 180 7.76 -9.51 -0.60
CA ASN A 180 7.87 -9.26 -2.03
C ASN A 180 6.52 -8.71 -2.52
N PHE A 181 6.52 -7.44 -2.92
CA PHE A 181 5.40 -6.75 -3.52
C PHE A 181 5.54 -6.81 -5.04
N THR A 182 4.71 -7.62 -5.69
CA THR A 182 4.82 -7.94 -7.11
C THR A 182 3.61 -7.46 -7.90
N ILE A 183 3.81 -7.20 -9.20
CA ILE A 183 2.73 -6.86 -10.13
C ILE A 183 2.82 -7.72 -11.39
N GLU A 184 1.68 -8.29 -11.79
CA GLU A 184 1.53 -9.11 -12.98
C GLU A 184 0.21 -8.79 -13.70
N MET A 185 0.19 -8.84 -15.03
CA MET A 185 -1.07 -8.70 -15.79
C MET A 185 -1.76 -10.04 -15.89
N LYS A 186 -2.96 -10.15 -15.31
CA LYS A 186 -3.82 -11.33 -15.48
C LYS A 186 -4.89 -11.06 -16.52
N LYS A 187 -5.24 -12.10 -17.27
CA LYS A 187 -6.40 -12.13 -18.17
C LYS A 187 -7.54 -12.79 -17.42
N SER A 188 -8.68 -12.12 -17.26
CA SER A 188 -9.94 -12.78 -16.90
C SER A 188 -10.72 -13.08 -18.16
N TYR A 189 -11.25 -14.29 -18.22
CA TYR A 189 -12.24 -14.69 -19.21
C TYR A 189 -13.61 -14.65 -18.55
N THR A 190 -14.36 -13.58 -18.81
CA THR A 190 -15.81 -13.58 -18.63
C THR A 190 -16.43 -13.84 -20.00
N PRO A 191 -17.46 -14.70 -20.14
CA PRO A 191 -18.11 -14.93 -21.43
C PRO A 191 -18.45 -13.62 -22.13
N GLY A 192 -17.82 -13.34 -23.27
CA GLY A 192 -18.02 -12.13 -24.08
C GLY A 192 -17.07 -10.94 -23.80
N GLU A 193 -16.26 -10.96 -22.74
CA GLU A 193 -15.36 -9.84 -22.42
C GLU A 193 -14.03 -10.34 -21.81
N ALA A 194 -12.99 -10.47 -22.64
CA ALA A 194 -11.64 -10.71 -22.15
C ALA A 194 -11.06 -9.40 -21.59
N LYS A 195 -10.84 -9.34 -20.28
CA LYS A 195 -10.24 -8.18 -19.61
C LYS A 195 -8.84 -8.52 -19.14
N THR A 196 -7.89 -7.63 -19.41
CA THR A 196 -6.54 -7.72 -18.84
C THR A 196 -6.42 -6.64 -17.76
N TYR A 197 -6.01 -7.02 -16.55
CA TYR A 197 -5.87 -6.10 -15.43
C TYR A 197 -4.63 -6.43 -14.60
N PRO A 198 -4.03 -5.42 -13.95
CA PRO A 198 -2.88 -5.63 -13.10
C PRO A 198 -3.34 -6.25 -11.79
N VAL A 199 -2.72 -7.36 -11.44
CA VAL A 199 -2.84 -8.00 -10.14
C VAL A 199 -1.56 -7.72 -9.38
N VAL A 200 -1.73 -7.06 -8.26
CA VAL A 200 -0.68 -6.84 -7.28
C VAL A 200 -0.82 -7.84 -6.15
N SER A 201 0.29 -8.46 -5.77
CA SER A 201 0.38 -9.45 -4.69
C SER A 201 1.45 -9.06 -3.69
N LEU A 202 1.25 -9.46 -2.45
CA LEU A 202 2.19 -9.28 -1.36
C LEU A 202 2.55 -10.66 -0.82
N ILE A 203 3.78 -11.10 -1.00
CA ILE A 203 4.22 -12.45 -0.65
C ILE A 203 5.21 -12.32 0.51
N PRO A 204 4.91 -12.88 1.70
CA PRO A 204 5.87 -12.84 2.79
C PRO A 204 7.12 -13.63 2.43
N SER A 205 8.29 -13.09 2.75
CA SER A 205 9.54 -13.80 2.52
C SER A 205 9.82 -14.69 3.74
N PHE A 206 9.48 -15.98 3.67
CA PHE A 206 9.83 -16.97 4.70
C PHE A 206 10.96 -17.87 4.17
N THR A 207 12.21 -17.57 4.52
CA THR A 207 13.37 -18.45 4.25
C THR A 207 14.06 -18.79 5.58
N GLU A 208 14.84 -19.88 5.65
CA GLU A 208 15.57 -20.25 6.88
C GLU A 208 16.53 -19.14 7.34
N GLU A 209 17.13 -18.40 6.41
CA GLU A 209 17.90 -17.17 6.69
C GLU A 209 17.07 -16.08 7.36
N ASN A 210 15.79 -15.92 6.99
CA ASN A 210 14.90 -14.93 7.62
C ASN A 210 14.52 -15.35 9.05
N MET A 211 14.54 -16.65 9.35
CA MET A 211 14.27 -17.16 10.70
C MET A 211 15.50 -17.05 11.60
N GLU A 212 16.71 -17.28 11.06
CA GLU A 212 17.97 -17.19 11.80
C GLU A 212 18.42 -15.74 12.04
N ALA A 213 18.16 -14.84 11.08
CA ALA A 213 18.35 -13.40 11.24
C ALA A 213 17.41 -12.77 12.27
N VAL A 214 16.17 -13.28 12.37
CA VAL A 214 15.21 -12.86 13.41
C VAL A 214 15.63 -13.40 14.79
N ARG A 215 16.12 -14.63 14.88
CA ARG A 215 16.52 -15.27 16.15
C ARG A 215 17.75 -14.63 16.80
N ASN A 216 18.83 -14.42 16.04
CA ASN A 216 20.07 -13.81 16.56
C ASN A 216 19.89 -12.34 16.97
N TYR A 217 18.92 -11.64 16.36
CA TYR A 217 18.57 -10.26 16.68
C TYR A 217 17.83 -10.12 18.02
N ILE A 218 16.98 -11.11 18.36
CA ILE A 218 16.25 -11.17 19.62
C ILE A 218 17.17 -11.58 20.78
N GLU A 219 18.05 -12.56 20.57
CA GLU A 219 18.97 -13.09 21.60
C GLU A 219 20.05 -12.07 22.05
N ALA A 220 20.39 -11.08 21.21
CA ALA A 220 21.32 -10.00 21.54
C ALA A 220 20.64 -8.78 22.22
N GLY A 221 19.37 -8.87 22.62
CA GLY A 221 18.63 -7.81 23.32
C GLY A 221 18.14 -6.68 22.41
N GLY A 222 18.06 -6.90 21.10
CA GLY A 222 17.58 -5.91 20.11
C GLY A 222 16.05 -5.81 20.07
N SER A 223 15.50 -4.61 20.31
CA SER A 223 14.11 -4.31 19.94
C SER A 223 13.95 -4.26 18.42
N MET A 224 12.96 -4.94 17.84
CA MET A 224 12.63 -5.15 16.40
C MET A 224 12.82 -3.97 15.40
N ASN A 225 13.02 -2.75 15.87
CA ASN A 225 13.05 -1.51 15.07
C ASN A 225 14.33 -1.27 14.26
N ARG A 226 15.30 -2.19 14.21
CA ARG A 226 16.66 -1.92 13.70
C ARG A 226 17.22 -2.97 12.74
N LEU A 227 16.37 -3.84 12.19
CA LEU A 227 16.75 -4.90 11.24
C LEU A 227 17.17 -4.41 9.84
N THR A 228 16.98 -3.14 9.50
CA THR A 228 17.01 -2.72 8.09
C THR A 228 18.34 -2.16 7.56
N THR A 229 19.38 -1.98 8.38
CA THR A 229 20.55 -1.19 7.91
C THR A 229 21.79 -1.99 7.51
N LYS A 230 21.91 -3.28 7.83
CA LYS A 230 23.15 -4.06 7.55
C LYS A 230 23.01 -5.27 6.64
N MET A 231 21.83 -5.50 6.06
CA MET A 231 21.60 -6.63 5.14
C MET A 231 22.06 -6.35 3.69
N ILE A 232 22.73 -5.21 3.43
CA ILE A 232 23.06 -4.74 2.08
C ILE A 232 24.46 -5.15 1.61
N GLU A 233 25.36 -5.61 2.49
CA GLU A 233 26.79 -5.65 2.15
C GLU A 233 27.36 -7.00 1.64
N SER A 234 26.63 -8.11 1.59
CA SER A 234 27.28 -9.43 1.38
C SER A 234 26.61 -10.36 0.35
N GLY A 235 26.21 -9.84 -0.81
CA GLY A 235 25.43 -10.55 -1.83
C GLY A 235 25.80 -12.01 -2.12
N ALA A 236 24.77 -12.88 -2.18
CA ALA A 236 24.74 -14.15 -2.91
C ALA A 236 23.27 -14.55 -3.14
N ILE A 237 22.92 -15.03 -4.34
CA ILE A 237 21.55 -15.23 -4.85
C ILE A 237 21.38 -16.71 -5.29
N ASN A 238 20.18 -17.29 -5.17
CA ASN A 238 19.59 -18.18 -6.19
C ASN A 238 18.03 -18.16 -6.17
N GLU A 239 17.42 -18.51 -7.31
CA GLU A 239 16.09 -18.12 -7.82
C GLU A 239 14.82 -18.65 -7.09
N PRO A 240 13.68 -17.94 -7.18
CA PRO A 240 12.40 -18.32 -6.56
C PRO A 240 11.63 -19.39 -7.35
N LYS A 241 11.19 -20.47 -6.68
CA LYS A 241 10.17 -21.40 -7.20
C LYS A 241 8.76 -20.86 -6.94
N VAL A 242 7.96 -20.81 -8.01
CA VAL A 242 6.52 -20.49 -7.98
C VAL A 242 5.78 -21.63 -7.26
N LEU A 243 5.01 -21.31 -6.22
CA LEU A 243 4.06 -22.25 -5.62
C LEU A 243 2.78 -22.24 -6.45
N GLU A 244 2.51 -23.34 -7.15
CA GLU A 244 1.22 -23.58 -7.80
C GLU A 244 0.13 -23.73 -6.72
N ILE A 245 -0.86 -22.85 -6.76
CA ILE A 245 -2.07 -22.96 -5.96
C ILE A 245 -3.07 -23.75 -6.81
N GLY A 246 -3.32 -25.00 -6.40
CA GLY A 246 -4.26 -25.89 -7.08
C GLY A 246 -5.67 -25.31 -7.14
N GLU A 247 -6.29 -25.43 -8.31
CA GLU A 247 -7.69 -25.12 -8.53
C GLU A 247 -8.56 -26.06 -7.69
N GLY A 248 -9.32 -25.49 -6.76
CA GLY A 248 -10.34 -26.20 -6.01
C GLY A 248 -11.52 -26.56 -6.91
N LYS A 249 -11.91 -27.83 -6.89
CA LYS A 249 -13.16 -28.35 -7.44
C LYS A 249 -14.37 -27.88 -6.62
#